data_AF-A0A1Q3PN11-F1
#
_entry.id   AF-A0A1Q3PN11-F1
#
_cell.length_a   1.000
_cell.length_b   1.000
_cell.length_c   1.000
_cell.angle_alpha   90.00
_cell.angle_beta   90.00
_cell.angle_gamma   90.00
#
_symmetry.space_group_name_H-M   'P 1'
#
loop_
_entity.id
_entity.type
_entity.pdbx_description
1 polymer ?
#
loop_
_entity_poly.entity_id
_entity_poly.type
_entity_poly.pdbx_seq_one_letter_code
_entity_poly.pdbx_strand_id
1 'polypeptide(L)' 'MATLIIEGDNDQIATVKAFLKSVGISFRTEQDATDYLLSNSSNKTELLDSVKEAREGNTRKIGLDDIWK' A
#
# COMPACT_ATOMS: atom_id res chain seq x y z
N MET A 1 9.57 15.59 -21.15
CA MET A 1 10.06 15.55 -19.76
C MET A 1 10.08 14.10 -19.33
N ALA A 2 11.19 13.62 -18.77
CA ALA A 2 11.32 12.23 -18.33
C ALA A 2 11.05 12.15 -16.82
N THR A 3 10.19 11.22 -16.41
CA THR A 3 9.89 10.93 -15.00
C THR A 3 10.56 9.61 -14.64
N LEU A 4 11.36 9.60 -13.57
CA LEU A 4 11.96 8.40 -13.02
C LEU A 4 11.13 7.93 -11.83
N ILE A 5 10.58 6.71 -11.93
CA ILE A 5 9.87 6.04 -10.83
C ILE A 5 10.86 5.08 -10.18
N ILE A 6 10.99 5.15 -8.85
CA ILE A 6 11.90 4.32 -8.08
C ILE A 6 11.07 3.55 -7.06
N GLU A 7 11.11 2.22 -7.15
CA GLU A 7 10.51 1.30 -6.19
C GLU A 7 11.61 0.64 -5.37
N GLY A 8 11.39 0.45 -4.07
CA GLY A 8 12.36 -0.16 -3.16
C GLY A 8 11.84 -0.18 -1.73
N ASP A 9 12.55 -0.91 -0.87
CA ASP A 9 12.19 -1.03 0.55
C ASP A 9 12.33 0.32 1.27
N ASN A 10 11.68 0.43 2.45
CA ASN A 10 11.65 1.68 3.23
C ASN A 10 13.05 2.30 3.46
N ASP A 11 14.07 1.48 3.74
CA ASP A 11 15.44 1.96 3.98
C ASP A 11 16.13 2.47 2.70
N GLN A 12 15.84 1.85 1.56
CA GLN A 12 16.34 2.27 0.25
C GLN A 12 15.70 3.59 -0.16
N ILE A 13 14.37 3.70 0.00
CA ILE A 13 13.62 4.93 -0.25
C ILE A 13 14.12 6.06 0.66
N ALA A 14 14.38 5.79 1.94
CA ALA A 14 14.91 6.79 2.87
C ALA A 14 16.30 7.29 2.45
N THR A 15 17.19 6.37 2.03
CA THR A 15 18.54 6.69 1.54
C THR A 15 18.49 7.55 0.28
N VAL A 16 17.63 7.18 -0.69
CA VAL A 16 17.45 7.95 -1.93
C VAL A 16 16.87 9.33 -1.64
N LYS A 17 15.88 9.45 -0.75
CA LYS A 17 15.32 10.74 -0.32
C LYS A 17 16.39 11.64 0.32
N ALA A 18 17.24 11.08 1.18
CA ALA A 18 18.32 11.81 1.83
C ALA A 18 19.37 12.31 0.81
N PHE A 19 19.74 11.46 -0.14
CA PHE A 19 20.63 11.83 -1.24
C PHE A 19 20.03 12.92 -2.12
N LEU A 20 18.79 12.76 -2.60
CA LEU A 20 18.12 13.76 -3.44
C LEU A 20 18.01 15.12 -2.74
N LYS A 21 17.74 15.11 -1.42
CA LYS A 21 17.71 16.32 -0.60
C LYS A 21 19.09 16.99 -0.48
N SER A 22 20.16 16.22 -0.36
CA SER A 22 21.52 16.77 -0.25
C SER A 22 22.00 17.44 -1.54
N VAL A 23 21.55 16.93 -2.69
CA VAL A 23 21.84 17.52 -4.01
C VAL A 23 20.81 18.57 -4.46
N GLY A 24 19.82 18.89 -3.62
CA GLY A 24 18.83 19.95 -3.89
C GLY A 24 17.75 19.57 -4.91
N ILE A 25 17.58 18.28 -5.21
CA ILE A 25 16.55 17.80 -6.13
C ILE A 25 15.21 17.70 -5.39
N SER A 26 14.19 18.37 -5.93
CA SER A 26 12.82 18.24 -5.45
C SER A 26 12.20 16.95 -5.96
N PHE A 27 11.62 16.17 -5.05
CA PHE A 27 10.88 14.95 -5.37
C PHE A 27 9.49 15.01 -4.73
N ARG A 28 8.55 14.27 -5.29
CA ARG A 28 7.23 14.03 -4.72
C ARG A 28 7.10 12.54 -4.46
N THR A 29 6.70 12.18 -3.25
CA THR A 29 6.16 10.85 -2.99
C THR A 29 4.74 10.83 -3.51
N GLU A 30 4.43 9.91 -4.41
CA GLU A 30 3.05 9.54 -4.63
C GLU A 30 2.51 8.94 -3.34
N GLN A 31 1.34 9.41 -2.93
CA GLN A 31 0.65 8.87 -1.79
C GLN A 31 0.16 7.47 -2.17
N ASP A 32 0.42 6.46 -1.33
CA ASP A 32 -0.03 5.12 -1.61
C ASP A 32 -1.55 5.15 -1.74
N ALA A 33 -2.04 4.76 -2.92
CA ALA A 33 -3.46 4.79 -3.22
C ALA A 33 -4.27 3.90 -2.27
N THR A 34 -3.63 3.04 -1.47
CA THR A 34 -4.25 2.15 -0.50
C THR A 34 -4.15 2.62 0.96
N ASP A 35 -3.46 3.73 1.25
CA ASP A 35 -3.31 4.25 2.62
C ASP A 35 -4.68 4.54 3.30
N TYR A 36 -5.69 4.91 2.51
CA TYR A 36 -7.06 5.15 3.00
C TYR A 36 -7.72 3.90 3.61
N LEU A 37 -7.27 2.71 3.20
CA LEU A 37 -7.79 1.45 3.75
C LEU A 37 -7.40 1.30 5.22
N LEU A 38 -6.28 1.90 5.63
CA LEU A 38 -5.74 1.83 6.99
C LEU A 38 -6.02 3.07 7.84
N SER A 39 -6.59 4.14 7.25
CA SER A 39 -6.79 5.42 7.93
C SER A 39 -7.98 5.44 8.89
N ASN A 40 -8.94 4.52 8.73
CA ASN A 40 -10.06 4.34 9.66
C ASN A 40 -9.80 3.11 10.55
N SER A 41 -9.83 3.29 11.87
CA SER A 41 -9.56 2.23 12.85
C SER A 41 -10.52 1.03 12.72
N SER A 42 -11.76 1.25 12.28
CA SER A 42 -12.71 0.18 12.02
C SER A 42 -12.32 -0.63 10.78
N ASN A 43 -11.98 0.05 9.67
CA ASN A 43 -11.56 -0.60 8.43
C ASN A 43 -10.24 -1.36 8.60
N LYS A 44 -9.32 -0.80 9.39
CA LYS A 44 -8.03 -1.42 9.68
C LYS A 44 -8.20 -2.78 10.37
N THR A 45 -9.10 -2.88 11.35
CA THR A 45 -9.35 -4.14 12.06
C THR A 45 -9.98 -5.17 11.13
N GLU A 46 -11.02 -4.79 10.38
CA GLU A 46 -11.68 -5.70 9.42
C GLU A 46 -10.72 -6.21 8.34
N LEU A 47 -9.85 -5.34 7.80
CA LEU A 47 -8.83 -5.74 6.84
C LEU A 47 -7.81 -6.71 7.43
N LEU A 48 -7.34 -6.44 8.64
CA LEU A 48 -6.38 -7.31 9.32
C LEU A 48 -7.00 -8.68 9.66
N ASP A 49 -8.26 -8.70 10.09
CA ASP A 49 -9.00 -9.93 10.36
C ASP A 49 -9.24 -10.72 9.07
N SER A 50 -9.63 -10.06 7.96
CA SER A 50 -9.77 -10.70 6.65
C SER A 50 -8.46 -11.29 6.13
N VAL A 51 -7.34 -10.58 6.29
CA VAL A 51 -6.00 -11.08 5.93
C VAL A 51 -5.61 -12.28 6.79
N LYS A 52 -5.98 -12.27 8.07
CA LYS A 52 -5.74 -13.39 8.99
C LYS A 52 -6.57 -14.62 8.59
N GLU A 53 -7.86 -14.46 8.33
CA GLU A 53 -8.74 -15.53 7.85
C GLU A 53 -8.24 -16.16 6.54
N ALA A 54 -7.73 -15.34 5.62
CA ALA A 54 -7.10 -15.82 4.39
C ALA A 54 -5.83 -16.65 4.64
N ARG A 55 -4.99 -16.26 5.59
CA ARG A 55 -3.81 -17.04 5.99
C ARG A 55 -4.16 -18.34 6.69
N GLU A 56 -5.23 -18.35 7.46
CA GLU A 56 -5.72 -19.53 8.19
C GLU A 56 -6.55 -20.48 7.30
N GLY A 57 -6.78 -20.12 6.03
CA GLY A 57 -7.58 -20.92 5.09
C GLY A 57 -9.10 -20.81 5.32
N ASN A 58 -9.53 -19.93 6.22
CA ASN A 58 -10.93 -19.64 6.52
C ASN A 58 -11.52 -18.62 5.52
N THR A 59 -11.30 -18.84 4.22
CA THR A 59 -11.86 -17.96 3.17
C THR A 59 -13.08 -18.60 2.52
N ARG A 60 -14.15 -17.81 2.41
CA ARG A 60 -15.31 -18.20 1.61
C ARG A 60 -15.07 -17.79 0.17
N LYS A 61 -14.98 -18.77 -0.72
CA LYS A 61 -14.88 -18.53 -2.16
C LYS A 61 -16.28 -18.18 -2.67
N ILE A 62 -16.50 -16.92 -2.98
CA ILE A 62 -17.74 -16.43 -3.59
C ILE A 62 -17.50 -16.29 -5.10
N GLY A 63 -18.40 -16.84 -5.91
CA GLY A 63 -18.37 -16.63 -7.36
C GLY A 63 -18.79 -15.21 -7.70
N LEU A 64 -18.32 -14.68 -8.84
CA LEU A 64 -18.70 -13.34 -9.31
C LEU A 64 -20.23 -13.19 -9.45
N ASP A 65 -20.92 -14.27 -9.82
CA ASP A 65 -22.38 -14.32 -9.95
C ASP A 65 -23.13 -14.21 -8.61
N ASP A 66 -22.46 -14.51 -7.49
CA ASP A 66 -23.05 -14.44 -6.15
C ASP A 66 -22.85 -13.07 -5.47
N ILE A 67 -22.03 -12.18 -6.06
CA ILE A 67 -21.79 -10.82 -5.54
C ILE A 67 -23.00 -9.91 -5.80
N TRP A 68 -23.79 -10.21 -6.84
CA TRP A 68 -24.87 -9.34 -7.34
C TRP A 68 -26.29 -9.80 -6.93
N LYS A 69 -26.43 -10.77 -6.03
CA LYS A 69 -27.72 -11.21 -5.48
C LYS A 69 -28.06 -10.44 -4.21
#